data_AF-A0A9X0WL33-F1
#
_entry.id   AF-A0A9X0WL33-F1
#
_cell.length_a   1.000
_cell.length_b   1.000
_cell.length_c   1.000
_cell.angle_alpha   90.00
_cell.angle_beta   90.00
_cell.angle_gamma   90.00
#
_symmetry.space_group_name_H-M   'P 1'
#
loop_
_entity.id
_entity.type
_entity.pdbx_description
1 polymer ?
#
loop_
_entity_poly.entity_id
_entity_poly.type
_entity_poly.pdbx_seq_one_letter_code
_entity_poly.pdbx_strand_id
1 'polypeptide(L)'
;MVPVALVFFGSVALATGEADRVQHFEGLPSETLAEAVTNFSTYNTKLQAVLDQDTLDGQAVSTVHELTYTLEIALAKINAELAELAETLEALHVASETADLEAISRTGRAYLSVAREVIP
;
A
#
# COMPACT_ATOMS: atom_id res chain seq x y z
N MET A 1 -52.90 -54.54 -0.38
CA MET A 1 -51.90 -54.36 0.69
C MET A 1 -50.56 -54.07 0.02
N VAL A 2 -49.87 -53.04 0.52
CA VAL A 2 -48.74 -52.21 -0.01
C VAL A 2 -47.48 -53.10 -0.26
N PRO A 3 -46.58 -52.83 -1.25
CA PRO A 3 -45.77 -51.63 -1.21
C PRO A 3 -45.60 -50.79 -2.49
N VAL A 4 -45.76 -49.49 -2.28
CA VAL A 4 -45.19 -48.40 -3.07
C VAL A 4 -43.68 -48.41 -2.84
N ALA A 5 -42.90 -48.66 -3.88
CA ALA A 5 -41.45 -48.48 -3.84
C ALA A 5 -41.13 -47.00 -4.03
N LEU A 6 -40.77 -46.34 -2.94
CA LEU A 6 -40.33 -44.95 -2.92
C LEU A 6 -38.90 -44.87 -3.47
N VAL A 7 -38.75 -44.40 -4.71
CA VAL A 7 -37.44 -44.11 -5.31
C VAL A 7 -36.91 -42.82 -4.68
N PHE A 8 -35.87 -42.95 -3.86
CA PHE A 8 -35.16 -41.81 -3.28
C PHE A 8 -34.13 -41.30 -4.30
N PHE A 9 -34.46 -40.24 -5.03
CA PHE A 9 -33.46 -39.49 -5.79
C PHE A 9 -32.60 -38.71 -4.78
N GLY A 10 -31.40 -39.21 -4.50
CA GLY A 10 -30.40 -38.50 -3.72
C GLY A 10 -29.91 -37.28 -4.50
N SER A 11 -30.40 -36.10 -4.11
CA SER A 11 -29.83 -34.83 -4.56
C SER A 11 -28.42 -34.70 -3.98
N VAL A 12 -27.40 -34.89 -4.82
CA VAL A 12 -26.03 -34.47 -4.50
C VAL A 12 -26.05 -32.95 -4.47
N ALA A 13 -26.07 -32.38 -3.27
CA ALA A 13 -25.84 -30.96 -3.08
C ALA A 13 -24.38 -30.67 -3.48
N LEU A 14 -24.20 -30.08 -4.66
CA LEU A 14 -22.94 -29.44 -5.04
C LEU A 14 -22.69 -28.33 -4.03
N ALA A 15 -21.69 -28.50 -3.17
CA ALA A 15 -21.16 -27.42 -2.36
C ALA A 15 -20.64 -26.35 -3.32
N THR A 16 -21.42 -25.30 -3.53
CA THR A 16 -20.95 -24.09 -4.20
C THR A 16 -19.92 -23.45 -3.28
N GLY A 17 -18.65 -23.60 -3.62
CA GLY A 17 -17.55 -22.97 -2.90
C GLY A 17 -17.81 -21.48 -2.78
N GLU A 18 -17.84 -20.97 -1.55
CA GLU A 18 -17.85 -19.55 -1.23
C GLU A 18 -16.43 -19.01 -1.45
N ALA A 19 -15.98 -19.04 -2.70
CA ALA A 19 -14.77 -18.39 -3.16
C ALA A 19 -15.14 -17.01 -3.69
N ASP A 20 -15.67 -16.09 -2.85
CA ASP A 20 -15.53 -14.64 -3.10
C ASP A 20 -16.13 -13.72 -2.01
N ARG A 21 -15.55 -13.72 -0.81
CA ARG A 21 -15.59 -12.50 0.01
C ARG A 21 -14.21 -12.28 0.61
N VAL A 22 -13.29 -11.82 -0.24
CA VAL A 22 -12.11 -11.10 0.25
C VAL A 22 -12.65 -9.92 1.06
N GLN A 23 -12.57 -10.01 2.38
CA GLN A 23 -12.89 -8.87 3.24
C GLN A 23 -11.79 -7.84 3.01
N HIS A 24 -12.15 -6.73 2.37
CA HIS A 24 -11.24 -5.60 2.25
C HIS A 24 -11.06 -4.98 3.63
N PHE A 25 -9.85 -5.07 4.17
CA PHE A 25 -9.46 -4.32 5.35
C PHE A 25 -9.20 -2.87 4.93
N GLU A 26 -9.64 -1.90 5.75
CA GLU A 26 -9.33 -0.49 5.49
C GLU A 26 -7.96 -0.15 6.07
N GLY A 27 -7.00 0.11 5.19
CA GLY A 27 -5.68 0.59 5.59
C GLY A 27 -5.73 1.98 6.23
N LEU A 28 -4.71 2.33 7.02
CA LEU A 28 -4.62 3.65 7.64
C LEU A 28 -4.40 4.73 6.56
N PRO A 29 -5.13 5.88 6.62
CA PRO A 29 -4.98 6.94 5.64
C PRO A 29 -3.60 7.61 5.70
N SER A 30 -3.19 8.20 4.58
CA SER A 30 -1.98 9.02 4.44
C SER A 30 -2.32 10.28 3.64
N GLU A 31 -2.80 11.31 4.34
CA GLU A 31 -3.26 12.56 3.69
C GLU A 31 -2.09 13.49 3.36
N THR A 32 -0.99 13.38 4.11
CA THR A 32 0.26 14.13 3.91
C THR A 32 1.45 13.22 3.59
N LEU A 33 2.51 13.78 3.02
CA LEU A 33 3.76 13.04 2.77
C LEU A 33 4.38 12.53 4.09
N ALA A 34 4.45 13.37 5.13
CA ALA A 34 4.96 12.98 6.44
C ALA A 34 4.19 11.79 7.06
N GLU A 35 2.85 11.79 6.95
CA GLU A 35 2.03 10.64 7.37
C GLU A 35 2.33 9.40 6.53
N ALA A 36 2.44 9.56 5.20
CA ALA A 36 2.74 8.47 4.30
C ALA A 36 4.09 7.82 4.63
N VAL A 37 5.14 8.61 4.84
CA VAL A 37 6.48 8.11 5.22
C VAL A 37 6.44 7.43 6.58
N THR A 38 5.70 7.99 7.54
CA THR A 38 5.53 7.39 8.87
C THR A 38 4.81 6.04 8.80
N ASN A 39 3.72 5.96 8.05
CA ASN A 39 2.95 4.74 7.83
C ASN A 39 3.79 3.70 7.10
N PHE A 40 4.47 4.10 6.02
CA PHE A 40 5.33 3.23 5.23
C PHE A 40 6.44 2.62 6.08
N SER A 41 7.17 3.43 6.85
CA SER A 41 8.25 2.96 7.73
C SER A 41 7.75 2.03 8.83
N THR A 42 6.68 2.44 9.53
CA THR A 42 6.10 1.68 10.64
C THR A 42 5.57 0.33 10.18
N TYR A 43 4.84 0.30 9.06
CA TYR A 43 4.21 -0.92 8.59
C TYR A 43 5.18 -1.86 7.88
N ASN A 44 6.25 -1.35 7.27
CA ASN A 44 7.35 -2.20 6.80
C ASN A 44 8.07 -2.89 7.98
N THR A 45 8.23 -2.19 9.11
CA THR A 45 8.78 -2.80 10.33
C THR A 45 7.89 -3.94 10.85
N LYS A 46 6.56 -3.74 10.85
CA LYS A 46 5.60 -4.79 11.22
C LYS A 46 5.63 -5.95 10.23
N LEU A 47 5.70 -5.67 8.93
CA LEU A 47 5.79 -6.68 7.88
C LEU A 47 7.05 -7.53 8.08
N GLN A 48 8.21 -6.90 8.31
CA GLN A 48 9.46 -7.59 8.61
C GLN A 48 9.29 -8.54 9.80
N ALA A 49 8.68 -8.07 10.90
CA ALA A 49 8.45 -8.91 12.08
C ALA A 49 7.56 -10.14 11.81
N VAL A 50 6.61 -10.05 10.87
CA VAL A 50 5.80 -11.21 10.44
C VAL A 50 6.63 -12.16 9.57
N LEU A 51 7.46 -11.61 8.68
CA LEU A 51 8.30 -12.39 7.77
C LEU A 51 9.48 -13.07 8.46
N ASP A 52 9.92 -12.56 9.61
CA ASP A 52 11.00 -13.13 10.43
C ASP A 52 10.56 -14.35 11.27
N GLN A 53 9.28 -14.74 11.21
CA GLN A 53 8.78 -15.93 11.89
C GLN A 53 9.30 -17.21 11.21
N ASP A 54 9.59 -18.26 12.00
CA ASP A 54 10.07 -19.54 11.49
C ASP A 54 9.11 -20.21 10.50
N THR A 55 7.81 -19.91 10.62
CA THR A 55 6.74 -20.42 9.74
C THR A 55 5.69 -19.36 9.49
N LEU A 56 5.28 -19.20 8.22
CA LEU A 56 4.13 -18.39 7.83
C LEU A 56 2.87 -19.24 7.83
N ASP A 57 2.15 -19.23 8.95
CA ASP A 57 0.86 -19.89 9.08
C ASP A 57 -0.30 -19.06 8.48
N GLY A 58 -1.53 -19.54 8.60
CA GLY A 58 -2.70 -18.84 8.07
C GLY A 58 -2.93 -17.46 8.70
N GLN A 59 -2.56 -17.29 9.98
CA GLN A 59 -2.67 -16.00 10.65
C GLN A 59 -1.62 -15.02 10.11
N ALA A 60 -0.38 -15.48 9.91
CA ALA A 60 0.68 -14.68 9.31
C ALA A 60 0.28 -14.18 7.90
N VAL A 61 -0.30 -15.04 7.06
CA VAL A 61 -0.80 -14.66 5.73
C VAL A 61 -1.89 -13.58 5.81
N SER A 62 -2.86 -13.73 6.73
CA SER A 62 -3.90 -12.71 6.95
C SER A 62 -3.30 -11.38 7.41
N THR A 63 -2.34 -11.42 8.34
CA THR A 63 -1.67 -10.22 8.83
C THR A 63 -0.87 -9.53 7.74
N VAL A 64 -0.14 -10.26 6.89
CA VAL A 64 0.53 -9.67 5.72
C VAL A 64 -0.48 -8.94 4.84
N HIS A 65 -1.62 -9.55 4.54
CA HIS A 65 -2.67 -8.94 3.73
C HIS A 65 -3.20 -7.64 4.34
N GLU A 66 -3.50 -7.62 5.64
CA GLU A 66 -3.95 -6.41 6.34
C GLU A 66 -2.89 -5.29 6.35
N LEU A 67 -1.63 -5.65 6.61
CA LEU A 67 -0.51 -4.69 6.58
C LEU A 67 -0.35 -4.07 5.20
N THR A 68 -0.54 -4.86 4.13
CA THR A 68 -0.37 -4.37 2.76
C THR A 68 -1.35 -3.27 2.37
N TYR A 69 -2.59 -3.23 2.91
CA TYR A 69 -3.50 -2.12 2.61
C TYR A 69 -2.98 -0.76 3.08
N THR A 70 -2.38 -0.69 4.28
CA THR A 70 -1.79 0.56 4.77
C THR A 70 -0.54 0.93 3.97
N LEU A 71 0.27 -0.07 3.61
CA LEU A 71 1.46 0.14 2.79
C LEU A 71 1.11 0.64 1.39
N GLU A 72 0.04 0.13 0.77
CA GLU A 72 -0.44 0.57 -0.53
C GLU A 72 -0.89 2.04 -0.51
N ILE A 73 -1.67 2.44 0.50
CA ILE A 73 -2.12 3.84 0.67
C ILE A 73 -0.92 4.77 0.86
N ALA A 74 0.00 4.41 1.74
CA ALA A 74 1.20 5.19 2.00
C ALA A 74 2.09 5.29 0.75
N LEU A 75 2.32 4.18 0.05
CA LEU A 75 3.16 4.15 -1.14
C LEU A 75 2.54 4.95 -2.29
N ALA A 76 1.22 4.91 -2.45
CA ALA A 76 0.51 5.73 -3.45
C ALA A 76 0.72 7.23 -3.19
N LYS A 77 0.61 7.67 -1.93
CA LYS A 77 0.86 9.07 -1.56
C LYS A 77 2.32 9.47 -1.78
N ILE A 78 3.29 8.64 -1.36
CA ILE A 78 4.72 8.88 -1.59
C ILE A 78 5.01 9.01 -3.09
N ASN A 79 4.47 8.12 -3.92
CA ASN A 79 4.68 8.16 -5.37
C ASN A 79 4.13 9.45 -6.00
N ALA A 80 2.94 9.89 -5.57
CA ALA A 80 2.36 11.13 -6.07
C ALA A 80 3.22 12.35 -5.72
N GLU A 81 3.62 12.47 -4.44
CA GLU A 81 4.44 13.58 -3.94
C GLU A 81 5.85 13.58 -4.56
N LEU A 82 6.45 12.41 -4.75
CA LEU A 82 7.78 12.29 -5.37
C LEU A 82 7.76 12.57 -6.88
N ALA A 83 6.64 12.36 -7.56
CA ALA A 83 6.48 12.78 -8.95
C ALA A 83 6.53 14.31 -9.06
N GLU A 84 5.82 15.03 -8.20
CA GLU A 84 5.88 16.51 -8.13
C GLU A 84 7.27 17.01 -7.69
N LEU A 85 7.92 16.28 -6.78
CA LEU A 85 9.29 16.60 -6.37
C LEU A 85 10.29 16.47 -7.53
N ALA A 86 10.12 15.48 -8.40
CA ALA A 86 10.96 15.30 -9.59
C ALA A 86 10.83 16.50 -10.55
N GLU A 87 9.63 17.00 -10.76
CA GLU A 87 9.40 18.22 -11.55
C GLU A 87 10.07 19.45 -10.91
N THR A 88 10.02 19.57 -9.59
CA THR A 88 10.70 20.65 -8.85
C THR A 88 12.23 20.57 -8.99
N LEU A 89 12.78 19.35 -8.97
CA LEU A 89 14.20 19.12 -9.19
C LEU A 89 14.62 19.47 -10.62
N GLU A 90 13.80 19.13 -11.61
CA GLU A 90 14.04 19.50 -13.01
C GLU A 90 14.03 21.03 -13.18
N ALA A 91 13.09 21.73 -12.56
CA ALA A 91 13.07 23.20 -12.58
C ALA A 91 14.34 23.81 -11.96
N LEU A 92 14.89 23.21 -10.91
CA LEU A 92 16.19 23.59 -10.36
C LEU A 92 17.32 23.32 -11.35
N HIS A 93 17.32 22.16 -12.00
CA HIS A 93 18.31 21.81 -13.01
C HIS A 93 18.33 22.84 -14.15
N VAL A 94 17.19 23.13 -14.78
CA VAL A 94 17.04 24.12 -15.85
C VAL A 94 17.46 25.54 -15.40
N ALA A 95 17.11 25.94 -14.18
CA ALA A 95 17.54 27.23 -13.64
C ALA A 95 19.06 27.33 -13.51
N SER A 96 19.73 26.21 -13.18
CA SER A 96 21.18 26.15 -13.11
C SER A 96 21.86 26.27 -14.48
N GLU A 97 21.24 25.74 -15.55
CA GLU A 97 21.75 25.84 -16.92
C GLU A 97 21.69 27.26 -17.46
N THR A 98 20.69 28.03 -17.05
CA THR A 98 20.49 29.43 -17.47
C THR A 98 21.15 30.45 -16.54
N ALA A 99 21.82 29.98 -15.48
CA ALA A 99 22.40 30.80 -14.41
C ALA A 99 21.40 31.77 -13.76
N ASP A 100 20.12 31.40 -13.69
CA ASP A 100 19.09 32.17 -12.98
C ASP A 100 19.24 31.97 -11.46
N LEU A 101 20.01 32.86 -10.83
CA LEU A 101 20.35 32.79 -9.41
C LEU A 101 19.12 32.85 -8.49
N GLU A 102 18.08 33.58 -8.89
CA GLU A 102 16.86 33.68 -8.09
C GLU A 102 16.06 32.38 -8.17
N ALA A 103 15.88 31.84 -9.38
CA ALA A 103 15.19 30.58 -9.59
C ALA A 103 15.91 29.42 -8.90
N ILE A 104 17.24 29.30 -9.04
CA ILE A 104 18.06 28.29 -8.34
C ILE A 104 17.79 28.32 -6.83
N SER A 105 17.83 29.52 -6.24
CA SER A 105 17.63 29.71 -4.81
C SER A 105 16.23 29.28 -4.36
N ARG A 106 15.21 29.63 -5.15
CA ARG A 106 13.80 29.33 -4.88
C ARG A 106 13.49 27.83 -5.03
N THR A 107 13.78 27.24 -6.18
CA THR A 107 13.46 25.84 -6.47
C THR A 107 14.32 24.89 -5.64
N GLY A 108 15.58 25.24 -5.38
CA GLY A 108 16.45 24.45 -4.49
C GLY A 108 15.92 24.38 -3.06
N ARG A 109 15.40 25.48 -2.51
CA ARG A 109 14.75 25.46 -1.19
C ARG A 109 13.47 24.62 -1.20
N ALA A 110 12.63 24.77 -2.23
CA ALA A 110 11.39 24.01 -2.35
C ALA A 110 11.63 22.50 -2.49
N TYR A 111 12.63 22.11 -3.29
CA TYR A 111 13.05 20.72 -3.40
C TYR A 111 13.50 20.16 -2.04
N LEU A 112 14.39 20.88 -1.36
CA LEU A 112 14.94 20.42 -0.08
C LEU A 112 13.91 20.37 1.06
N SER A 113 12.87 21.21 1.04
CA SER A 113 11.81 21.13 2.06
C SER A 113 11.03 19.83 1.98
N VAL A 114 10.76 19.33 0.77
CA VAL A 114 10.01 18.08 0.56
C VAL A 114 10.92 16.85 0.63
N ALA A 115 12.09 16.89 -0.01
CA ALA A 115 13.01 15.74 -0.07
C ALA A 115 13.42 15.25 1.34
N ARG A 116 13.53 16.16 2.31
CA ARG A 116 13.88 15.85 3.70
C ARG A 116 12.74 15.24 4.51
N GLU A 117 11.50 15.27 4.03
CA GLU A 117 10.41 14.52 4.66
C GLU A 117 10.54 13.01 4.38
N VAL A 118 11.14 12.64 3.25
CA VAL A 118 11.30 11.23 2.83
C VAL A 118 12.61 10.62 3.31
N ILE A 119 13.68 11.43 3.38
CA ILE A 119 15.00 11.03 3.89
C ILE A 119 15.33 11.91 5.09
N PRO A 120 14.78 11.62 6.28
CA PRO A 120 15.04 12.39 7.49
C PRO A 120 16.49 12.26 7.99
#